data_AF-A0A511UY97-F1
#
_entry.id   AF-A0A511UY97-F1
#
_cell.length_a   1.000
_cell.length_b   1.000
_cell.length_c   1.000
_cell.angle_alpha   90.00
_cell.angle_beta   90.00
_cell.angle_gamma   90.00
#
_symmetry.space_group_name_H-M   'P 1'
#
loop_
_entity.id
_entity.type
_entity.pdbx_description
1 polymer ?
#
loop_
_entity_poly.entity_id
_entity_poly.type
_entity_poly.pdbx_seq_one_letter_code
_entity_poly.pdbx_strand_id
1 'polypeptide(L)'
;MENTKHHRSLWKDEALVALNQAVLDSYKKYGVTIVDHHTAAEQFRVFEQKEESAGRHVTGKWSWLVPPMAPSTTHMYFKPYDNTLVTPNYFYQKMEYPDVQKNT
;
A
#
# COMPACT_ATOMS: atom_id res chain seq x y z
N MET A 1 19.37 -25.66 -7.12
CA MET A 1 17.97 -25.46 -6.71
C MET A 1 17.98 -24.63 -5.45
N GLU A 2 17.33 -23.46 -5.50
CA GLU A 2 17.13 -22.60 -4.33
C GLU A 2 16.53 -23.39 -3.16
N ASN A 3 17.03 -23.13 -1.96
CA ASN A 3 16.62 -23.83 -0.75
C ASN A 3 15.29 -23.28 -0.21
N THR A 4 14.17 -23.68 -0.80
CA THR A 4 12.82 -23.26 -0.37
C THR A 4 12.35 -23.94 0.93
N LYS A 5 13.16 -24.85 1.50
CA LYS A 5 12.80 -25.62 2.69
C LYS A 5 13.10 -24.90 4.01
N HIS A 6 14.04 -23.95 4.01
CA HIS A 6 14.49 -23.30 5.24
C HIS A 6 14.34 -21.78 5.17
N HIS A 7 13.72 -21.18 6.19
CA HIS A 7 13.50 -19.72 6.25
C HIS A 7 14.79 -18.89 6.25
N ARG A 8 15.90 -19.42 6.78
CA ARG A 8 17.20 -18.72 6.81
C ARG A 8 17.77 -18.43 5.42
N SER A 9 17.28 -19.10 4.38
CA SER A 9 17.65 -18.79 3.00
C SER A 9 17.00 -17.51 2.47
N LEU A 10 15.98 -16.97 3.16
CA LEU A 10 15.19 -15.81 2.73
C LEU A 10 14.54 -15.99 1.35
N TRP A 11 14.31 -17.23 0.92
CA TRP A 11 13.72 -17.52 -0.40
C TRP A 11 12.37 -16.82 -0.63
N LYS A 12 11.60 -16.58 0.44
CA LYS A 12 10.32 -15.86 0.35
C LYS A 12 10.55 -14.40 0.01
N ASP A 13 11.50 -13.75 0.68
CA ASP A 13 11.88 -12.36 0.48
C ASP A 13 12.42 -12.17 -0.95
N GLU A 14 13.29 -13.06 -1.42
CA GLU A 14 13.81 -13.06 -2.80
C GLU A 14 12.69 -13.22 -3.84
N ALA A 15 11.82 -14.22 -3.66
CA ALA A 15 10.68 -14.46 -4.56
C ALA A 15 9.69 -13.28 -4.57
N LEU A 16 9.47 -12.65 -3.41
CA LEU A 16 8.61 -11.50 -3.24
C LEU A 16 9.14 -10.27 -3.98
N VAL A 17 10.45 -10.01 -3.93
CA VAL A 17 11.09 -8.94 -4.70
C VAL A 17 10.97 -9.20 -6.20
N ALA A 18 11.31 -10.42 -6.64
CA ALA A 18 11.24 -10.80 -8.06
C ALA A 18 9.81 -10.68 -8.61
N LEU A 19 8.79 -11.06 -7.82
CA LEU A 19 7.39 -10.90 -8.19
C LEU A 19 7.00 -9.42 -8.37
N ASN A 20 7.40 -8.55 -7.43
CA ASN A 20 7.10 -7.11 -7.54
C ASN A 20 7.77 -6.48 -8.77
N GLN A 21 9.01 -6.85 -9.06
CA GLN A 21 9.72 -6.41 -10.27
C GLN A 21 8.98 -6.86 -11.53
N ALA A 22 8.59 -8.13 -11.61
CA ALA A 22 7.86 -8.66 -12.76
C ALA A 22 6.51 -7.97 -13.00
N VAL A 23 5.78 -7.61 -11.94
CA VAL A 23 4.53 -6.85 -12.04
C VAL A 23 4.79 -5.45 -12.61
N LEU A 24 5.74 -4.70 -12.04
CA LEU A 24 6.08 -3.36 -12.50
C LEU A 24 6.57 -3.34 -13.96
N ASP A 25 7.43 -4.28 -14.31
CA ASP A 25 7.96 -4.43 -15.67
C ASP A 25 6.86 -4.77 -16.67
N SER A 26 5.91 -5.63 -16.29
CA SER A 26 4.78 -5.99 -17.14
C SER A 26 3.88 -4.79 -17.41
N TYR A 27 3.50 -4.05 -16.38
CA TYR A 27 2.68 -2.84 -16.54
C TYR A 27 3.38 -1.80 -17.43
N LYS A 28 4.67 -1.57 -17.20
CA LYS A 28 5.49 -0.70 -18.05
C LYS A 28 5.52 -1.16 -19.51
N LYS A 29 5.70 -2.47 -19.75
CA LYS A 29 5.75 -3.05 -21.10
C LYS A 29 4.46 -2.84 -21.89
N TYR A 30 3.30 -2.86 -21.22
CA TYR A 30 1.99 -2.67 -21.86
C TYR A 30 1.48 -1.23 -21.78
N GLY A 31 2.30 -0.28 -21.31
CA GLY A 31 1.92 1.13 -21.22
C GLY A 31 0.81 1.40 -20.20
N VAL A 32 0.62 0.51 -19.22
CA VAL A 32 -0.37 0.67 -18.16
C VAL A 32 0.29 1.36 -16.97
N THR A 33 -0.32 2.44 -16.50
CA THR A 33 0.20 3.21 -15.36
C THR A 33 0.14 2.41 -14.06
N ILE A 34 1.27 2.35 -13.37
CA ILE A 34 1.40 1.85 -12.00
C ILE A 34 2.49 2.65 -11.29
N VAL A 35 2.41 2.74 -9.97
CA VAL A 35 3.40 3.41 -9.12
C VAL A 35 3.94 2.39 -8.14
N ASP A 36 5.27 2.30 -8.02
CA ASP A 36 5.91 1.48 -6.99
C ASP A 36 5.77 2.12 -5.60
N HIS A 37 5.94 1.31 -4.55
CA HIS A 37 5.68 1.75 -3.19
C HIS A 37 6.70 2.77 -2.65
N HIS A 38 7.93 2.83 -3.17
CA HIS A 38 8.90 3.87 -2.77
C HIS A 38 8.53 5.21 -3.40
N THR A 39 8.19 5.22 -4.69
CA THR A 39 7.70 6.43 -5.36
C THR A 39 6.38 6.92 -4.74
N ALA A 40 5.46 6.01 -4.41
CA ALA A 40 4.22 6.35 -3.71
C ALA A 40 4.47 6.96 -2.33
N ALA A 41 5.43 6.42 -1.56
CA ALA A 41 5.83 7.00 -0.28
C ALA A 41 6.41 8.42 -0.44
N GLU A 42 7.25 8.64 -1.45
CA GLU A 42 7.78 9.99 -1.72
C GLU A 42 6.69 10.97 -2.15
N GLN A 43 5.74 10.53 -2.98
CA GLN A 43 4.57 11.33 -3.34
C GLN A 43 3.72 11.67 -2.11
N PHE A 44 3.58 10.73 -1.17
CA PHE A 44 2.91 11.00 0.10
C PHE A 44 3.67 12.03 0.93
N ARG A 45 5.01 12.00 0.97
CA ARG A 45 5.82 13.03 1.63
C ARG A 45 5.60 14.42 1.06
N VAL A 46 5.48 14.53 -0.27
CA VAL A 46 5.14 15.79 -0.94
C VAL A 46 3.73 16.25 -0.59
N PHE A 47 2.77 15.33 -0.47
CA PHE A 47 1.42 15.64 0.01
C PHE A 47 1.46 16.21 1.43
N GLU A 48 2.20 15.59 2.35
CA GLU A 48 2.33 16.07 3.73
C GLU A 48 2.88 17.50 3.81
N GLN A 49 3.91 17.81 3.02
CA GLN A 49 4.48 19.16 2.93
C GLN A 49 3.47 20.18 2.43
N LYS A 50 2.62 19.80 1.47
CA LYS A 50 1.57 20.69 0.94
C LYS A 50 0.50 20.95 1.98
N GLU A 51 0.05 19.93 2.72
CA GLU A 51 -0.92 20.09 3.79
C GLU A 51 -0.38 20.99 4.90
N GLU A 52 0.87 20.76 5.31
CA GLU A 52 1.55 21.60 6.30
C GLU A 52 1.67 23.05 5.82
N SER A 53 2.09 23.28 4.58
CA SER A 53 2.17 24.64 3.99
C SER A 53 0.83 25.37 3.95
N ALA A 54 -0.27 24.62 3.93
CA ALA A 54 -1.63 25.13 3.94
C ALA A 54 -2.26 25.16 5.36
N GLY A 55 -1.49 24.84 6.41
CA GLY A 55 -1.96 24.82 7.79
C GLY A 55 -2.95 23.70 8.12
N ARG A 56 -2.96 22.62 7.32
CA ARG A 56 -3.84 21.46 7.52
C ARG A 56 -3.08 20.30 8.14
N HIS A 57 -3.77 19.55 9.00
CA HIS A 57 -3.21 18.34 9.61
C HIS A 57 -3.51 17.12 8.76
N VAL A 58 -2.48 16.29 8.53
CA VAL A 58 -2.62 15.00 7.87
C VAL A 58 -3.10 13.96 8.87
N THR A 59 -4.20 13.28 8.54
CA THR A 59 -4.67 12.10 9.26
C THR A 59 -4.51 10.85 8.41
N GLY A 60 -4.40 9.69 9.03
CA GLY A 60 -4.30 8.42 8.34
C GLY A 60 -4.06 7.24 9.28
N LYS A 61 -4.55 6.07 8.87
CA LYS A 61 -4.30 4.81 9.57
C LYS A 61 -2.90 4.30 9.19
N TRP A 62 -1.94 4.38 10.10
CA TRP A 62 -0.53 3.98 9.84
C TRP A 62 -0.40 2.61 9.16
N SER A 63 -1.15 1.60 9.62
CA SER A 63 -1.12 0.23 9.08
C SER A 63 -1.57 0.10 7.62
N TRP A 64 -2.19 1.15 7.05
CA TRP A 64 -2.59 1.22 5.65
C TRP A 64 -1.63 2.04 4.79
N LEU A 65 -0.87 2.94 5.41
CA LEU A 65 0.07 3.82 4.72
C LEU A 65 1.43 3.15 4.49
N VAL A 66 1.90 2.35 5.44
CA VAL A 66 3.19 1.67 5.30
C VAL A 66 3.10 0.54 4.26
N PRO A 67 4.06 0.43 3.32
CA PRO A 67 4.06 -0.64 2.34
C PRO A 67 4.16 -2.02 3.02
N PRO A 68 3.50 -3.06 2.48
CA PRO A 68 3.57 -4.40 3.04
C PRO A 68 4.93 -5.09 2.86
N MET A 69 5.85 -4.48 2.09
CA MET A 69 7.21 -4.95 1.86
C MET A 69 8.20 -3.80 2.00
N ALA A 70 9.37 -4.09 2.56
CA ALA A 70 10.41 -3.10 2.84
C ALA A 70 9.90 -1.83 3.58
N PRO A 71 8.97 -1.92 4.56
CA PRO A 71 8.33 -0.73 5.13
C PRO A 71 9.33 0.24 5.76
N SER A 72 10.33 -0.28 6.48
CA SER A 72 11.39 0.49 7.15
C SER A 72 12.30 1.29 6.20
N THR A 73 12.19 1.07 4.89
CA THR A 73 12.89 1.86 3.87
C THR A 73 12.11 3.11 3.44
N THR A 74 10.89 3.29 3.95
CA THR A 74 10.05 4.46 3.67
C THR A 74 9.94 5.36 4.90
N HIS A 75 9.81 6.68 4.68
CA HIS A 75 9.80 7.66 5.79
C HIS A 75 8.62 7.47 6.76
N MET A 76 7.51 6.95 6.26
CA MET A 76 6.28 6.73 7.02
C MET A 76 6.44 5.68 8.13
N TYR A 77 7.40 4.75 8.00
CA TYR A 77 7.56 3.67 8.98
C TYR A 77 7.88 4.17 10.39
N PHE A 78 8.70 5.21 10.50
CA PHE A 78 9.13 5.76 11.79
C PHE A 78 8.25 6.92 12.29
N LYS A 79 7.21 7.28 11.52
CA LYS A 79 6.33 8.41 11.83
C LYS A 79 4.94 7.91 12.23
N PRO A 80 4.45 8.19 13.46
CA PRO A 80 3.07 7.90 13.81
C PRO A 80 2.13 8.83 13.04
N TYR A 81 0.94 8.33 12.68
CA TYR A 81 -0.14 9.12 12.08
C TYR A 81 -1.37 9.11 13.00
N ASP A 82 -1.99 10.27 13.16
CA ASP A 82 -3.28 10.39 13.84
C ASP A 82 -4.39 9.80 12.94
N ASN A 83 -5.21 8.91 13.49
CA ASN A 83 -6.29 8.25 12.77
C ASN A 83 -7.66 8.91 13.03
N THR A 84 -7.67 10.20 13.37
CA THR A 84 -8.90 10.98 13.49
C THR A 84 -9.66 11.01 12.16
N LEU A 85 -10.95 10.66 12.22
CA LEU A 85 -11.85 10.73 11.07
C LEU A 85 -12.41 12.15 10.93
N VAL A 86 -12.15 12.76 9.78
CA VAL A 86 -12.68 14.08 9.42
C VAL A 86 -13.74 13.90 8.33
N THR A 87 -14.76 14.75 8.29
CA THR A 87 -15.78 14.76 7.21
C THR A 87 -15.57 15.94 6.26
N PRO A 88 -15.92 15.82 4.96
CA PRO A 88 -16.50 14.66 4.28
C PRO A 88 -15.53 13.46 4.16
N ASN A 89 -16.04 12.22 4.17
CA ASN A 89 -15.21 10.99 4.16
C ASN A 89 -15.89 9.81 3.46
N TYR A 90 -15.10 8.78 3.13
CA TYR A 90 -15.55 7.47 2.69
C TYR A 90 -15.73 6.53 3.88
N PHE A 91 -16.88 5.86 3.95
CA PHE A 91 -17.22 4.91 5.02
C PHE A 91 -17.49 3.52 4.46
N TYR A 92 -17.13 2.49 5.23
CA TYR A 92 -17.55 1.13 4.91
C TYR A 92 -19.07 1.02 4.91
N GLN A 93 -19.60 0.33 3.90
CA GLN A 93 -21.00 -0.01 3.81
C GLN A 93 -21.17 -1.51 4.01
N LYS A 94 -22.30 -1.90 4.60
CA LYS A 94 -22.69 -3.30 4.64
C LYS A 94 -22.91 -3.76 3.20
N MET A 95 -22.29 -4.87 2.80
CA MET A 95 -22.53 -5.45 1.49
C MET A 95 -23.96 -6.00 1.44
N GLU A 96 -24.80 -5.41 0.60
CA GLU A 96 -26.10 -5.97 0.26
C GLU A 96 -25.92 -6.80 -1.01
N TYR A 97 -25.79 -8.11 -0.85
CA TYR A 97 -25.98 -9.01 -1.98
C TYR A 97 -27.48 -9.01 -2.32
N PRO A 98 -27.91 -8.72 -3.56
CA PRO A 98 -29.28 -9.01 -3.94
C PRO A 98 -29.50 -10.52 -3.74
N ASP A 99 -30.57 -10.88 -3.04
CA ASP A 99 -30.98 -12.27 -2.83
C ASP A 99 -31.04 -12.97 -4.19
N VAL A 100 -30.00 -13.72 -4.53
CA VAL A 100 -30.05 -14.68 -5.63
C VAL A 100 -31.01 -15.75 -5.14
N GLN A 101 -32.26 -15.63 -5.57
CA GLN A 101 -33.37 -16.48 -5.18
C GLN A 101 -32.91 -17.94 -5.12
N LYS A 102 -33.09 -18.53 -3.93
CA LYS A 102 -33.04 -19.97 -3.70
C LYS A 102 -34.14 -20.64 -4.53
N ASN A 103 -33.91 -20.84 -5.83
CA ASN A 103 -34.68 -21.73 -6.68
C ASN A 103 -33.85 -22.99 -6.95
N THR A 104 -33.79 -23.83 -5.93
CA THR A 104 -33.58 -25.29 -6.01
C THR A 104 -34.57 -25.94 -5.08
#